data_AF-A0A521QW13-F1
#
_entry.id   AF-A0A521QW13-F1
#
_cell.length_a   1.000
_cell.length_b   1.000
_cell.length_c   1.000
_cell.angle_alpha   90.00
_cell.angle_beta   90.00
_cell.angle_gamma   90.00
#
_symmetry.space_group_name_H-M   'P 1'
#
loop_
_entity.id
_entity.type
_entity.pdbx_description
1 polymer ?
#
loop_
_entity_poly.entity_id
_entity_poly.type
_entity_poly.pdbx_seq_one_letter_code
_entity_poly.pdbx_strand_id
1 'polypeptide(L)' 'MAKVKEAFTAKYQGNKNAEIVEVSFASGEEVKVLKEWKDETCLVKKGDRVFNVPTKYLTLS' A
#
# COMPACT_ATOMS: atom_id res chain seq x y z
N MET A 1 -2.76 12.63 -0.39
CA MET A 1 -2.81 11.50 -1.37
C MET A 1 -1.37 11.04 -1.58
N ALA A 2 -1.11 9.95 -2.32
CA ALA A 2 0.26 9.59 -2.72
C ALA A 2 0.26 8.88 -4.07
N LYS A 3 1.43 8.81 -4.72
CA LYS A 3 1.65 8.03 -5.95
C LYS A 3 2.63 6.90 -5.71
N VAL A 4 2.41 5.75 -6.34
CA VAL A 4 3.35 4.64 -6.35
C VAL A 4 4.55 5.00 -7.24
N LYS A 5 5.78 4.89 -6.72
CA LYS A 5 7.01 5.20 -7.47
C LYS A 5 7.29 4.14 -8.54
N GLU A 6 7.34 2.89 -8.13
CA GLU A 6 7.65 1.73 -8.99
C GLU A 6 6.60 0.64 -8.77
N ALA A 7 6.35 -0.17 -9.79
CA ALA A 7 5.38 -1.25 -9.68
C ALA A 7 5.86 -2.31 -8.68
N PHE A 8 4.96 -2.79 -7.84
CA PHE A 8 5.25 -3.86 -6.87
C PHE A 8 4.00 -4.69 -6.59
N THR A 9 4.19 -5.87 -5.99
CA THR A 9 3.10 -6.72 -5.52
C THR A 9 3.15 -6.83 -4.01
N ALA A 10 1.99 -6.72 -3.36
CA ALA A 10 1.84 -6.95 -1.93
C ALA A 10 0.89 -8.12 -1.68
N LYS A 11 1.17 -8.89 -0.61
CA LYS A 11 0.29 -9.94 -0.12
C LYS A 11 -0.71 -9.34 0.85
N TYR A 12 -1.98 -9.72 0.73
CA TYR A 12 -3.04 -9.34 1.64
C TYR A 12 -3.66 -10.58 2.28
N GLN A 13 -3.79 -10.55 3.60
CA GLN A 13 -4.50 -11.55 4.37
C GLN A 13 -5.42 -10.83 5.36
N GLY A 14 -6.73 -10.93 5.16
CA GLY A 14 -7.70 -10.16 5.96
C GLY A 14 -7.85 -10.63 7.40
N ASN A 15 -7.56 -11.91 7.67
CA ASN A 15 -7.56 -12.51 9.01
C ASN A 15 -6.62 -13.73 9.02
N LYS A 16 -6.36 -14.32 10.20
CA LYS A 16 -5.37 -15.40 10.40
C LYS A 16 -5.55 -16.62 9.47
N ASN A 17 -6.78 -16.92 9.05
CA ASN A 17 -7.12 -18.12 8.27
C ASN A 17 -7.66 -17.80 6.88
N ALA A 18 -7.69 -16.53 6.49
CA ALA A 18 -8.12 -16.11 5.16
C ALA A 18 -7.06 -16.52 4.14
N GLU A 19 -7.51 -16.76 2.91
CA GLU A 19 -6.64 -16.91 1.76
C GLU A 19 -5.74 -15.68 1.61
N ILE A 20 -4.46 -15.92 1.31
CA ILE A 20 -3.51 -14.87 0.96
C ILE A 20 -3.71 -14.54 -0.51
N VAL A 21 -4.07 -13.29 -0.79
CA VAL A 21 -4.21 -12.80 -2.16
C VAL A 21 -3.07 -11.85 -2.51
N GLU A 22 -2.61 -11.89 -3.75
CA GLU A 22 -1.61 -10.95 -4.27
C GLU A 22 -2.29 -9.76 -4.93
N VAL A 23 -1.82 -8.55 -4.60
CA VAL A 23 -2.36 -7.29 -5.11
C VAL A 23 -1.21 -6.49 -5.71
N SER A 24 -1.28 -6.28 -7.02
CA SER A 24 -0.29 -5.48 -7.76
C SER A 24 -0.59 -3.99 -7.65
N PHE A 25 0.45 -3.18 -7.51
CA PHE A 25 0.47 -1.72 -7.56
C PHE A 25 1.23 -1.31 -8.82
N ALA A 26 0.67 -0.41 -9.62
CA ALA A 26 1.32 0.07 -10.83
C ALA A 26 2.14 1.33 -10.54
N SER A 27 3.25 1.53 -11.25
CA SER A 27 3.99 2.81 -11.18
C SER A 27 3.08 3.97 -11.61
N GLY A 28 3.14 5.07 -10.88
CA GLY A 28 2.29 6.25 -11.07
C GLY A 28 0.86 6.13 -10.53
N GLU A 29 0.45 4.96 -10.03
CA GLU A 29 -0.89 4.74 -9.47
C GLU A 29 -1.13 5.65 -8.26
N GLU A 30 -2.28 6.32 -8.24
CA GLU A 30 -2.71 7.12 -7.08
C GLU A 30 -3.31 6.23 -6.00
N VAL A 31 -2.83 6.40 -4.77
CA VAL A 31 -3.31 5.68 -3.59
C VAL A 31 -3.67 6.65 -2.49
N LYS A 32 -4.65 6.26 -1.68
CA LYS A 32 -5.06 7.06 -0.52
C LYS A 32 -4.20 6.70 0.68
N VAL A 33 -3.45 7.66 1.21
CA VAL A 33 -2.79 7.54 2.52
C VAL A 33 -3.85 7.76 3.60
N LEU A 34 -4.01 6.79 4.50
CA LEU A 34 -4.89 6.88 5.66
C LEU A 34 -4.15 7.35 6.91
N LYS A 35 -2.88 6.95 7.04
CA LYS A 35 -2.03 7.30 8.17
C LYS A 35 -0.55 7.18 7.82
N GLU A 36 0.26 8.07 8.38
CA GLU A 36 1.72 8.00 8.35
C GLU A 36 2.23 7.48 9.70
N TRP A 37 3.17 6.54 9.66
CA TRP A 37 3.81 5.96 10.85
C TRP A 37 5.20 6.55 11.04
N LYS A 38 5.73 6.49 12.28
CA LYS A 38 7.01 7.13 12.66
C LYS A 38 8.26 6.55 11.97
N ASP A 39 8.16 5.40 11.31
CA ASP A 39 9.29 4.68 10.70
C ASP A 39 9.12 4.53 9.18
N GLU A 40 8.91 5.65 8.48
CA GLU A 40 8.91 5.68 7.01
C GLU A 40 7.92 4.70 6.35
N THR A 41 6.76 4.50 6.97
CA THR A 41 5.72 3.62 6.45
C THR A 41 4.38 4.33 6.46
N CYS A 42 3.60 4.16 5.39
CA CYS A 42 2.25 4.69 5.28
C CYS A 42 1.24 3.54 5.29
N LEU A 43 0.14 3.72 6.02
CA LEU A 43 -1.06 2.91 5.81
C LEU A 43 -1.79 3.46 4.59
N VAL A 44 -1.77 2.72 3.49
CA VAL A 44 -2.43 3.09 2.23
C VAL A 44 -3.66 2.23 1.99
N LYS A 45 -4.70 2.81 1.39
CA LYS A 45 -5.93 2.13 0.98
C LYS A 45 -5.95 1.96 -0.54
N LYS A 46 -6.23 0.73 -1.00
CA LYS A 46 -6.46 0.37 -2.40
C LYS A 46 -7.70 -0.53 -2.49
N GLY A 47 -8.75 -0.04 -3.17
CA GLY A 47 -10.07 -0.65 -3.06
C GLY A 47 -10.52 -0.72 -1.59
N ASP A 48 -10.99 -1.88 -1.14
CA ASP A 48 -11.37 -2.11 0.27
C ASP A 48 -10.25 -2.66 1.15
N ARG A 49 -9.01 -2.71 0.64
CA ARG A 49 -7.86 -3.27 1.34
C ARG A 49 -6.92 -2.17 1.84
N VAL A 50 -6.27 -2.43 2.97
CA VAL A 50 -5.26 -1.53 3.54
C VAL A 50 -3.91 -2.23 3.65
N PHE A 51 -2.84 -1.50 3.38
CA PHE A 51 -1.48 -2.00 3.32
C PHE A 51 -0.54 -1.06 4.07
N ASN A 52 0.40 -1.63 4.83
CA ASN A 52 1.56 -0.87 5.30
C ASN A 52 2.60 -0.87 4.18
N VAL A 53 2.82 0.29 3.57
CA VAL A 53 3.74 0.47 2.44
C VAL A 53 4.87 1.41 2.86
N PRO A 54 6.14 0.97 2.76
CA PRO A 54 7.28 1.84 3.00
C PRO A 54 7.26 3.07 2.09
N THR A 55 7.54 4.26 2.64
CA THR A 55 7.54 5.54 1.91
C THR A 55 8.55 5.57 0.77
N LYS A 56 9.59 4.73 0.80
CA LYS A 56 10.51 4.57 -0.35
C LYS A 56 9.80 4.12 -1.63
N TYR A 57 8.65 3.45 -1.55
CA TYR A 57 7.81 3.07 -2.70
C TYR A 57 6.75 4.11 -3.07
N LEU A 58 6.65 5.20 -2.32
CA LEU A 58 5.64 6.23 -2.49
C LEU A 58 6.27 7.59 -2.75
N THR A 59 5.62 8.38 -3.61
CA THR A 59 5.80 9.82 -3.69
C THR A 59 4.65 10.44 -2.93
N LEU A 60 4.94 10.96 -1.73
CA LEU A 60 3.98 11.69 -0.92
C LEU A 60 3.74 13.07 -1.54
N SER A 61 2.49 13.52 -1.53
CA SER A 61 2.02 14.76 -2.15
C SER A 61 1.14 15.53 -1.21
#